data_AF-A0A265URU3-F1
#
_entry.id   AF-A0A265URU3-F1
#
_cell.length_a   1.000
_cell.length_b   1.000
_cell.length_c   1.000
_cell.angle_alpha   90.00
_cell.angle_beta   90.00
_cell.angle_gamma   90.00
#
_symmetry.space_group_name_H-M   'P 1'
#
loop_
_entity.id
_entity.type
_entity.pdbx_description
1 polymer ?
#
loop_
_entity_poly.entity_id
_entity_poly.type
_entity_poly.pdbx_seq_one_letter_code
_entity_poly.pdbx_strand_id
1 'polypeptide(L)'
;MLFLWVGRNDTPVPFSNETIAKTVGANLKRTQMNKSIKRKILRRKIFGLYILITSFFVFIPSYACTIFSGVDCNGQVWNANNEDGPEGIANFINVFPKTNDTKYGYYTLSYFSPANGEGGNIQGGMNEVGLTFDFNAIAYIEGFDLESKKKFTEGDDAILPHILGNMSSVKEVIDFFDNYWFQKGFLSAQMHVADRNGQFAIISASGTQMVEKGQPLVSTNFDICGNEDSSSCWRYPVATEKLTKLGASLSTMLSICQETAQNNNGIVTMYSNIQNLTTGEIWFFSIHDPNIIINTNINELLAKGRKSYTFSNLKSLKEANERKERKESTPVELEPNKLNKYLGTYTNMMVGEIKISLHENGLQFSSPFGSEMLYPQTENTFYLPNTSIRIEFVEDSKSNRKKLRYIEDWYWSFSAWRDDLDNK
;
A
#
# COMPACT_ATOMS: atom_id res chain seq x y z
N MET A 1 -5.55 -4.23 30.41
CA MET A 1 -6.08 -3.60 31.63
C MET A 1 -7.56 -3.97 31.72
N LEU A 2 -7.97 -4.58 32.82
CA LEU A 2 -9.31 -5.13 33.14
C LEU A 2 -10.45 -4.11 32.95
N PHE A 3 -11.66 -4.54 32.53
CA PHE A 3 -12.82 -4.71 33.42
C PHE A 3 -14.02 -5.41 32.73
N LEU A 4 -14.74 -6.17 33.56
CA LEU A 4 -15.93 -7.01 33.35
C LEU A 4 -17.22 -6.31 33.88
N TRP A 5 -18.38 -6.92 33.57
CA TRP A 5 -19.63 -7.07 34.39
C TRP A 5 -20.89 -6.23 33.99
N VAL A 6 -21.98 -6.80 33.42
CA VAL A 6 -23.23 -7.45 33.97
C VAL A 6 -24.21 -6.47 34.67
N GLY A 7 -25.55 -6.44 34.53
CA GLY A 7 -26.58 -7.21 33.81
C GLY A 7 -28.03 -6.85 34.26
N ARG A 8 -29.06 -7.43 33.60
CA ARG A 8 -30.49 -7.78 33.99
C ARG A 8 -31.47 -6.68 34.50
N ASN A 9 -32.63 -6.46 33.86
CA ASN A 9 -33.96 -7.15 33.83
C ASN A 9 -35.00 -6.50 34.76
N ASP A 10 -36.17 -6.10 34.23
CA ASP A 10 -37.50 -6.61 34.64
C ASP A 10 -38.67 -5.78 34.04
N THR A 11 -39.69 -6.51 33.58
CA THR A 11 -41.02 -6.05 33.14
C THR A 11 -42.06 -6.23 34.24
N PRO A 12 -43.24 -5.56 34.14
CA PRO A 12 -44.48 -6.33 34.22
C PRO A 12 -45.61 -5.90 33.24
N VAL A 13 -46.59 -6.79 33.17
CA VAL A 13 -47.70 -6.96 32.20
C VAL A 13 -49.03 -6.31 32.71
N PRO A 14 -50.24 -6.52 32.13
CA PRO A 14 -51.06 -5.45 31.54
C PRO A 14 -52.43 -5.25 32.24
N PHE A 15 -53.23 -4.29 31.74
CA PHE A 15 -54.67 -4.23 32.00
C PHE A 15 -55.47 -4.31 30.70
N SER A 16 -56.43 -5.23 30.69
CA SER A 16 -57.46 -5.44 29.67
C SER A 16 -58.66 -4.52 29.89
N ASN A 17 -59.35 -4.11 28.81
CA ASN A 17 -60.81 -4.11 28.77
C ASN A 17 -61.33 -4.03 27.33
N GLU A 18 -62.16 -5.02 27.00
CA GLU A 18 -62.98 -5.21 25.81
C GLU A 18 -64.30 -4.43 26.02
N THR A 19 -64.81 -3.58 25.14
CA THR A 19 -65.74 -3.92 24.04
C THR A 19 -66.51 -2.62 23.72
N ILE A 20 -66.61 -2.20 22.46
CA ILE A 20 -67.77 -1.50 21.85
C ILE A 20 -67.52 -1.37 20.34
N ALA A 21 -68.60 -1.49 19.56
CA ALA A 21 -68.76 -1.11 18.15
C ALA A 21 -68.37 -2.12 17.04
N LYS A 22 -69.14 -3.22 17.01
CA LYS A 22 -69.66 -3.75 15.73
C LYS A 22 -70.60 -2.68 15.12
N THR A 23 -70.58 -2.51 13.79
CA THR A 23 -71.34 -1.53 12.96
C THR A 23 -70.56 -0.30 12.44
N VAL A 24 -69.22 -0.33 12.42
CA VAL A 24 -68.39 0.53 11.53
C VAL A 24 -67.48 -0.32 10.60
N GLY A 25 -67.57 -1.65 10.69
CA GLY A 25 -66.61 -2.60 10.13
C GLY A 25 -66.67 -2.88 8.62
N ALA A 26 -67.66 -2.38 7.87
CA ALA A 26 -67.80 -2.68 6.45
C ALA A 26 -67.16 -1.62 5.53
N ASN A 27 -67.30 -0.33 5.84
CA ASN A 27 -66.67 0.74 5.05
C ASN A 27 -65.19 0.95 5.39
N LEU A 28 -64.75 0.67 6.62
CA LEU A 28 -63.32 0.70 7.00
C LEU A 28 -62.49 -0.42 6.34
N LYS A 29 -63.08 -1.59 6.07
CA LYS A 29 -62.39 -2.71 5.41
C LYS A 29 -62.02 -2.39 3.97
N ARG A 30 -62.86 -1.66 3.22
CA ARG A 30 -62.57 -1.32 1.82
C ARG A 30 -61.46 -0.26 1.68
N THR A 31 -61.42 0.72 2.57
CA THR A 31 -60.35 1.73 2.63
C THR A 31 -59.03 1.17 3.20
N GLN A 32 -59.10 0.26 4.19
CA GLN A 32 -57.91 -0.45 4.69
C GLN A 32 -57.33 -1.41 3.66
N MET A 33 -58.16 -2.11 2.86
CA MET A 33 -57.69 -3.01 1.82
C MET A 33 -56.99 -2.25 0.68
N ASN A 34 -57.52 -1.09 0.26
CA ASN A 34 -56.85 -0.22 -0.72
C ASN A 34 -55.55 0.43 -0.18
N LYS A 35 -55.49 0.79 1.11
CA LYS A 35 -54.24 1.25 1.74
C LYS A 35 -53.22 0.12 1.88
N SER A 36 -53.65 -1.10 2.16
CA SER A 36 -52.79 -2.30 2.26
C SER A 36 -52.17 -2.69 0.92
N ILE A 37 -52.96 -2.66 -0.16
CA ILE A 37 -52.47 -2.93 -1.52
C ILE A 37 -51.51 -1.83 -1.99
N LYS A 38 -51.83 -0.54 -1.77
CA LYS A 38 -50.90 0.57 -2.08
C LYS A 38 -49.61 0.51 -1.25
N ARG A 39 -49.67 0.12 0.03
CA ARG A 39 -48.48 -0.11 0.87
C ARG A 39 -47.65 -1.31 0.40
N LYS A 40 -48.27 -2.39 -0.08
CA LYS A 40 -47.56 -3.56 -0.65
C LYS A 40 -46.88 -3.22 -1.97
N ILE A 41 -47.51 -2.43 -2.84
CA ILE A 41 -46.91 -1.97 -4.11
C ILE A 41 -45.78 -0.97 -3.84
N LEU A 42 -45.96 -0.04 -2.90
CA LEU A 42 -44.92 0.91 -2.50
C LEU A 42 -43.73 0.21 -1.82
N ARG A 43 -43.98 -0.77 -0.94
CA ARG A 43 -42.92 -1.61 -0.35
C ARG A 43 -42.17 -2.43 -1.39
N ARG A 44 -42.84 -2.97 -2.41
CA ARG A 44 -42.18 -3.69 -3.52
C ARG A 44 -41.33 -2.76 -4.41
N LYS A 45 -41.78 -1.53 -4.65
CA LYS A 45 -41.00 -0.52 -5.38
C LYS A 45 -39.80 -0.01 -4.58
N ILE A 46 -39.96 0.18 -3.26
CA ILE A 46 -38.86 0.55 -2.36
C ILE A 46 -37.85 -0.60 -2.25
N PHE A 47 -38.30 -1.86 -2.11
CA PHE A 47 -37.42 -3.03 -2.04
C PHE A 47 -36.62 -3.25 -3.35
N GLY A 48 -37.26 -3.03 -4.51
CA GLY A 48 -36.56 -3.06 -5.81
C GLY A 48 -35.54 -1.93 -5.97
N LEU A 49 -35.80 -0.75 -5.40
CA LEU A 49 -34.85 0.37 -5.39
C LEU A 49 -33.67 0.11 -4.44
N TYR A 50 -33.89 -0.54 -3.29
CA TYR A 50 -32.82 -0.97 -2.39
C TYR A 50 -31.92 -2.03 -3.04
N ILE A 51 -32.47 -2.99 -3.80
CA ILE A 51 -31.67 -4.00 -4.53
C ILE A 51 -30.83 -3.35 -5.66
N LEU A 52 -31.36 -2.31 -6.32
CA LEU A 52 -30.60 -1.57 -7.35
C LEU A 52 -29.49 -0.69 -6.74
N ILE A 53 -29.70 -0.14 -5.54
CA ILE A 53 -28.70 0.67 -4.83
C ILE A 53 -27.63 -0.19 -4.17
N THR A 54 -27.96 -1.40 -3.68
CA THR A 54 -26.95 -2.34 -3.15
C THR A 54 -26.16 -3.05 -4.25
N SER A 55 -26.59 -2.99 -5.51
CA SER A 55 -25.82 -3.54 -6.64
C SER A 55 -24.73 -2.60 -7.16
N PHE A 56 -24.68 -1.36 -6.65
CA PHE A 56 -23.45 -0.56 -6.66
C PHE A 56 -22.59 -0.97 -5.47
N PHE A 57 -22.14 -2.23 -5.46
CA PHE A 57 -20.89 -2.54 -4.76
C PHE A 57 -19.81 -1.73 -5.48
N VAL A 58 -19.44 -0.60 -4.87
CA VAL A 58 -18.22 0.11 -5.21
C VAL A 58 -17.12 -0.90 -5.00
N PHE A 59 -16.65 -1.52 -6.08
CA PHE A 59 -15.36 -2.20 -6.09
C PHE A 59 -14.37 -1.12 -5.68
N ILE A 60 -13.97 -1.12 -4.42
CA ILE A 60 -12.79 -0.38 -4.01
C ILE A 60 -11.67 -1.05 -4.80
N PRO A 61 -11.02 -0.35 -5.74
CA PRO A 61 -9.90 -0.94 -6.46
C PRO A 61 -8.88 -1.38 -5.43
N SER A 62 -8.62 -2.69 -5.33
CA SER A 62 -7.51 -3.15 -4.50
C SER A 62 -6.22 -2.58 -5.10
N TYR A 63 -5.32 -2.11 -4.25
CA TYR A 63 -4.04 -1.54 -4.68
C TYR A 63 -3.26 -2.61 -5.40
N ALA A 64 -3.24 -2.50 -6.72
CA ALA A 64 -3.03 -3.65 -7.53
C ALA A 64 -1.52 -3.75 -7.83
N CYS A 65 -0.71 -4.69 -7.36
CA CYS A 65 0.70 -4.82 -7.80
C CYS A 65 0.82 -5.97 -8.82
N THR A 66 1.84 -5.97 -9.67
CA THR A 66 2.13 -7.10 -10.58
C THR A 66 3.57 -7.51 -10.38
N ILE A 67 3.80 -8.76 -10.00
CA ILE A 67 5.15 -9.33 -9.82
C ILE A 67 5.28 -10.54 -10.73
N PHE A 68 6.43 -10.70 -11.37
CA PHE A 68 6.63 -11.79 -12.32
C PHE A 68 8.09 -12.22 -12.42
N SER A 69 8.28 -13.54 -12.45
CA SER A 69 9.58 -14.21 -12.46
C SER A 69 9.65 -15.24 -13.57
N GLY A 70 10.84 -15.45 -14.11
CA GLY A 70 11.07 -16.47 -15.13
C GLY A 70 12.55 -16.73 -15.40
N VAL A 71 12.81 -17.83 -16.10
CA VAL A 71 14.16 -18.22 -16.53
C VAL A 71 14.30 -17.99 -18.03
N ASP A 72 15.37 -17.33 -18.47
CA ASP A 72 15.62 -17.09 -19.88
C ASP A 72 16.26 -18.30 -20.58
N CYS A 73 16.39 -18.21 -21.90
CA CYS A 73 16.96 -19.28 -22.72
C CYS A 73 18.45 -19.62 -22.40
N ASN A 74 19.15 -18.73 -21.70
CA ASN A 74 20.54 -18.93 -21.25
C ASN A 74 20.61 -19.40 -19.78
N GLY A 75 19.47 -19.64 -19.14
CA GLY A 75 19.39 -20.05 -17.74
C GLY A 75 19.54 -18.91 -16.74
N GLN A 76 19.49 -17.65 -17.17
CA GLN A 76 19.47 -16.52 -16.24
C GLN A 76 18.08 -16.33 -15.66
N VAL A 77 18.01 -15.96 -14.39
CA VAL A 77 16.77 -15.82 -13.66
C VAL A 77 16.43 -14.36 -13.50
N TRP A 78 15.21 -14.02 -13.84
CA TRP A 78 14.69 -12.66 -13.85
C TRP A 78 13.50 -12.56 -12.92
N ASN A 79 13.41 -11.43 -12.20
CA ASN A 79 12.26 -11.03 -11.41
C ASN A 79 11.96 -9.56 -11.70
N ALA A 80 10.70 -9.18 -11.71
CA ALA A 80 10.31 -7.79 -11.89
C ALA A 80 8.98 -7.49 -11.20
N ASN A 81 8.76 -6.22 -10.87
CA ASN A 81 7.48 -5.76 -10.37
C ASN A 81 7.08 -4.37 -10.87
N ASN A 82 5.77 -4.16 -10.86
CA ASN A 82 5.12 -2.86 -10.81
C ASN A 82 4.50 -2.68 -9.43
N GLU A 83 4.89 -1.60 -8.77
CA GLU A 83 4.32 -1.16 -7.51
C GLU A 83 3.23 -0.13 -7.77
N ASP A 84 1.96 -0.51 -7.55
CA ASP A 84 0.85 0.42 -7.74
C ASP A 84 0.29 0.88 -6.40
N GLY A 85 0.15 2.19 -6.27
CA GLY A 85 -0.36 2.83 -5.07
C GLY A 85 -0.97 4.19 -5.37
N PRO A 86 -1.46 4.88 -4.34
CA PRO A 86 -1.97 6.23 -4.49
C PRO A 86 -0.90 7.14 -5.07
N GLU A 87 -1.33 8.00 -6.00
CA GLU A 87 -0.48 9.09 -6.44
C GLU A 87 -0.01 9.90 -5.23
N GLY A 88 1.25 10.33 -5.26
CA GLY A 88 1.80 11.21 -4.25
C GLY A 88 2.33 10.53 -3.00
N ILE A 89 2.60 9.21 -3.02
CA ILE A 89 3.39 8.54 -1.99
C ILE A 89 4.86 8.46 -2.44
N ALA A 90 5.79 8.77 -1.54
CA ALA A 90 7.20 8.67 -1.83
C ALA A 90 7.72 7.24 -1.63
N ASN A 91 8.67 6.87 -2.48
CA ASN A 91 9.24 5.54 -2.52
C ASN A 91 10.76 5.62 -2.39
N PHE A 92 11.35 4.60 -1.77
CA PHE A 92 12.77 4.57 -1.46
C PHE A 92 13.43 3.24 -1.81
N ILE A 93 14.69 3.32 -2.20
CA ILE A 93 15.64 2.21 -2.30
C ILE A 93 16.59 2.35 -1.12
N ASN A 94 16.61 1.36 -0.23
CA ASN A 94 17.40 1.39 1.00
C ASN A 94 18.47 0.31 0.96
N VAL A 95 19.74 0.68 1.07
CA VAL A 95 20.88 -0.23 0.93
C VAL A 95 21.42 -0.63 2.29
N PHE A 96 21.57 -1.93 2.52
CA PHE A 96 22.06 -2.54 3.76
C PHE A 96 23.29 -3.38 3.45
N PRO A 97 24.51 -2.82 3.60
CA PRO A 97 25.73 -3.60 3.53
C PRO A 97 25.71 -4.73 4.55
N LYS A 98 26.41 -5.82 4.22
CA LYS A 98 26.63 -6.93 5.14
C LYS A 98 27.22 -6.45 6.47
N THR A 99 26.67 -6.95 7.58
CA THR A 99 27.18 -6.70 8.93
C THR A 99 27.74 -7.99 9.54
N ASN A 100 28.18 -7.95 10.80
CA ASN A 100 28.58 -9.16 11.51
C ASN A 100 27.41 -10.11 11.80
N ASP A 101 26.18 -9.58 11.83
CA ASP A 101 24.96 -10.32 12.18
C ASP A 101 24.19 -10.79 10.94
N THR A 102 24.67 -10.46 9.73
CA THR A 102 24.07 -10.92 8.47
C THR A 102 25.05 -11.70 7.62
N LYS A 103 24.55 -12.71 6.91
CA LYS A 103 25.34 -13.45 5.92
C LYS A 103 25.51 -12.66 4.62
N TYR A 104 24.53 -11.82 4.30
CA TYR A 104 24.41 -11.12 3.03
C TYR A 104 24.12 -9.63 3.22
N GLY A 105 24.61 -8.82 2.29
CA GLY A 105 24.12 -7.48 2.01
C GLY A 105 22.90 -7.53 1.10
N TYR A 106 22.02 -6.54 1.22
CA TYR A 106 20.77 -6.47 0.47
C TYR A 106 20.29 -5.02 0.27
N TYR A 107 19.27 -4.85 -0.56
CA TYR A 107 18.48 -3.61 -0.58
C TYR A 107 17.01 -3.91 -0.36
N THR A 108 16.27 -2.90 0.10
CA THR A 108 14.83 -2.96 0.29
C THR A 108 14.12 -1.79 -0.41
N LEU A 109 12.84 -1.97 -0.66
CA LEU A 109 11.91 -0.97 -1.18
C LEU A 109 10.93 -0.59 -0.07
N SER A 110 10.66 0.70 0.09
CA SER A 110 9.74 1.19 1.13
C SER A 110 8.96 2.42 0.71
N TYR A 111 7.81 2.61 1.35
CA TYR A 111 6.97 3.80 1.25
C TYR A 111 7.25 4.80 2.36
N PHE A 112 6.88 6.06 2.11
CA PHE A 112 6.86 7.20 3.05
C PHE A 112 8.20 7.66 3.60
N SER A 113 9.02 6.72 4.07
CA SER A 113 10.27 6.98 4.76
C SER A 113 11.26 5.86 4.48
N PRO A 114 12.57 6.18 4.35
CA PRO A 114 13.63 5.18 4.38
C PRO A 114 13.58 4.23 5.58
N ALA A 115 13.14 4.72 6.74
CA ALA A 115 13.07 3.93 7.98
C ALA A 115 12.10 2.74 7.86
N ASN A 116 11.07 2.85 7.02
CA ASN A 116 10.14 1.74 6.77
C ASN A 116 10.81 0.59 6.00
N GLY A 117 11.97 0.81 5.39
CA GLY A 117 12.76 -0.23 4.75
C GLY A 117 13.61 -1.07 5.71
N GLU A 118 13.57 -0.81 7.02
CA GLU A 118 14.42 -1.47 8.02
C GLU A 118 13.73 -2.61 8.79
N GLY A 119 12.42 -2.81 8.59
CA GLY A 119 11.63 -3.73 9.42
C GLY A 119 10.46 -4.41 8.70
N GLY A 120 9.32 -4.56 9.39
CA GLY A 120 8.15 -5.27 8.88
C GLY A 120 7.40 -4.55 7.75
N ASN A 121 7.77 -3.31 7.43
CA ASN A 121 7.14 -2.48 6.39
C ASN A 121 7.90 -2.51 5.05
N ILE A 122 8.87 -3.41 4.88
CA ILE A 122 9.55 -3.63 3.59
C ILE A 122 8.52 -4.10 2.55
N GLN A 123 8.47 -3.42 1.40
CA GLN A 123 7.57 -3.78 0.29
C GLN A 123 8.18 -4.86 -0.61
N GLY A 124 9.51 -4.84 -0.78
CA GLY A 124 10.24 -5.81 -1.57
C GLY A 124 11.74 -5.60 -1.44
N GLY A 125 12.55 -6.46 -2.06
CA GLY A 125 13.99 -6.33 -2.02
C GLY A 125 14.73 -7.55 -2.53
N MET A 126 16.04 -7.41 -2.74
CA MET A 126 16.92 -8.48 -3.19
C MET A 126 18.25 -8.44 -2.43
N ASN A 127 18.82 -9.62 -2.17
CA ASN A 127 20.14 -9.75 -1.56
C ASN A 127 21.24 -10.12 -2.57
N GLU A 128 22.50 -9.98 -2.16
CA GLU A 128 23.67 -10.15 -3.04
C GLU A 128 23.83 -11.57 -3.62
N VAL A 129 23.12 -12.55 -3.07
CA VAL A 129 23.09 -13.93 -3.58
C VAL A 129 21.88 -14.22 -4.47
N GLY A 130 21.08 -13.21 -4.81
CA GLY A 130 20.00 -13.33 -5.78
C GLY A 130 18.74 -13.99 -5.23
N LEU A 131 18.49 -13.89 -3.92
CA LEU A 131 17.16 -14.11 -3.34
C LEU A 131 16.40 -12.78 -3.34
N THR A 132 15.16 -12.79 -3.81
CA THR A 132 14.25 -11.65 -3.79
C THR A 132 12.89 -12.04 -3.25
N PHE A 133 12.20 -11.07 -2.66
CA PHE A 133 10.76 -11.15 -2.48
C PHE A 133 10.09 -9.81 -2.80
N ASP A 134 8.79 -9.86 -3.04
CA ASP A 134 7.90 -8.71 -3.12
C ASP A 134 6.47 -9.14 -2.75
N PHE A 135 5.56 -8.19 -2.50
CA PHE A 135 4.22 -8.48 -2.03
C PHE A 135 3.12 -8.00 -2.98
N ASN A 136 2.05 -8.79 -3.07
CA ASN A 136 0.77 -8.30 -3.57
C ASN A 136 -0.22 -8.19 -2.43
N ALA A 137 -0.94 -7.07 -2.34
CA ALA A 137 -2.12 -6.97 -1.49
C ALA A 137 -3.21 -7.92 -2.03
N ILE A 138 -3.82 -8.72 -1.17
CA ILE A 138 -4.93 -9.62 -1.50
C ILE A 138 -6.08 -9.37 -0.52
N ALA A 139 -7.23 -9.98 -0.77
CA ALA A 139 -8.32 -9.97 0.20
C ALA A 139 -7.84 -10.55 1.55
N TYR A 140 -8.45 -10.08 2.65
CA TYR A 140 -8.14 -10.62 3.97
C TYR A 140 -8.52 -12.11 4.04
N ILE A 141 -7.56 -12.95 4.38
CA ILE A 141 -7.74 -14.39 4.52
C ILE A 141 -8.29 -14.68 5.93
N GLU A 142 -9.52 -15.18 5.97
CA GLU A 142 -10.16 -15.62 7.21
C GLU A 142 -9.72 -17.04 7.59
N GLY A 143 -9.73 -17.35 8.89
CA GLY A 143 -9.56 -18.71 9.39
C GLY A 143 -8.11 -19.21 9.52
N PHE A 144 -7.10 -18.38 9.22
CA PHE A 144 -5.72 -18.72 9.52
C PHE A 144 -5.46 -18.74 11.03
N ASP A 145 -4.94 -19.86 11.55
CA ASP A 145 -4.57 -20.01 12.95
C ASP A 145 -3.14 -19.48 13.19
N LEU A 146 -3.04 -18.24 13.68
CA LEU A 146 -1.75 -17.61 14.02
C LEU A 146 -0.95 -18.41 15.05
N GLU A 147 -1.62 -19.12 15.96
CA GLU A 147 -0.98 -19.91 17.03
C GLU A 147 -0.40 -21.23 16.50
N SER A 148 -0.77 -21.64 15.28
CA SER A 148 -0.21 -22.83 14.62
C SER A 148 1.27 -22.65 14.21
N LYS A 149 1.75 -21.40 14.18
CA LYS A 149 3.13 -21.03 13.83
C LYS A 149 3.82 -20.37 15.01
N LYS A 150 5.14 -20.54 15.12
CA LYS A 150 5.92 -19.90 16.19
C LYS A 150 6.09 -18.41 15.89
N LYS A 151 6.07 -17.59 16.94
CA LYS A 151 6.59 -16.23 16.84
C LYS A 151 8.09 -16.25 16.54
N PHE A 152 8.55 -15.35 15.68
CA PHE A 152 9.98 -15.11 15.51
C PHE A 152 10.54 -14.42 16.74
N THR A 153 11.68 -14.87 17.26
CA THR A 153 12.22 -14.46 18.57
C THR A 153 12.60 -12.98 18.62
N GLU A 154 13.06 -12.45 17.49
CA GLU A 154 13.47 -11.07 17.28
C GLU A 154 12.28 -10.15 16.95
N GLY A 155 11.08 -10.71 16.84
CA GLY A 155 9.83 -10.00 16.56
C GLY A 155 9.51 -9.86 15.07
N ASP A 156 8.27 -9.44 14.77
CA ASP A 156 7.75 -9.32 13.41
C ASP A 156 8.60 -8.40 12.51
N ASP A 157 9.09 -7.30 13.07
CA ASP A 157 9.92 -6.35 12.33
C ASP A 157 11.24 -6.95 11.85
N ALA A 158 11.74 -8.00 12.51
CA ALA A 158 12.99 -8.64 12.14
C ALA A 158 12.84 -9.69 11.04
N ILE A 159 11.61 -10.13 10.70
CA ILE A 159 11.39 -11.25 9.77
C ILE A 159 11.91 -10.93 8.36
N LEU A 160 11.49 -9.80 7.78
CA LEU A 160 11.86 -9.43 6.41
C LEU A 160 13.37 -9.11 6.26
N PRO A 161 13.99 -8.33 7.18
CA PRO A 161 15.44 -8.19 7.22
C PRO A 161 16.18 -9.53 7.40
N HIS A 162 15.64 -10.45 8.20
CA HIS A 162 16.25 -11.75 8.42
C HIS A 162 16.27 -12.59 7.14
N ILE A 163 15.18 -12.61 6.38
CA ILE A 163 15.09 -13.29 5.08
C ILE A 163 16.19 -12.76 4.14
N LEU A 164 16.24 -11.46 3.88
CA LEU A 164 17.22 -10.89 2.95
C LEU A 164 18.66 -10.99 3.48
N GLY A 165 18.86 -10.80 4.77
CA GLY A 165 20.19 -10.80 5.39
C GLY A 165 20.80 -12.18 5.60
N ASN A 166 20.00 -13.26 5.67
CA ASN A 166 20.48 -14.57 6.14
C ASN A 166 20.07 -15.78 5.29
N MET A 167 19.18 -15.63 4.32
CA MET A 167 18.74 -16.70 3.43
C MET A 167 19.23 -16.47 2.00
N SER A 168 19.28 -17.54 1.22
CA SER A 168 19.86 -17.59 -0.12
C SER A 168 19.01 -18.33 -1.15
N SER A 169 17.91 -18.96 -0.72
CA SER A 169 17.04 -19.75 -1.59
C SER A 169 15.57 -19.62 -1.18
N VAL A 170 14.68 -19.83 -2.16
CA VAL A 170 13.23 -19.93 -1.94
C VAL A 170 12.92 -21.02 -0.92
N LYS A 171 13.66 -22.13 -0.95
CA LYS A 171 13.47 -23.22 -0.01
C LYS A 171 13.70 -22.80 1.44
N GLU A 172 14.76 -22.04 1.74
CA GLU A 172 15.00 -21.53 3.09
C GLU A 172 13.87 -20.61 3.57
N VAL A 173 13.30 -19.80 2.66
CA VAL A 173 12.15 -18.93 2.98
C VAL A 173 10.89 -19.75 3.29
N ILE A 174 10.61 -20.79 2.50
CA ILE A 174 9.50 -21.71 2.77
C ILE A 174 9.69 -22.41 4.11
N ASP A 175 10.88 -22.99 4.34
CA ASP A 175 11.20 -23.68 5.60
C ASP A 175 11.09 -22.73 6.80
N PHE A 176 11.40 -21.43 6.62
CA PHE A 176 11.18 -20.41 7.63
C PHE A 176 9.69 -20.21 7.92
N PHE A 177 8.85 -19.99 6.91
CA PHE A 177 7.41 -19.79 7.10
C PHE A 177 6.65 -21.07 7.51
N ASP A 178 7.24 -22.23 7.30
CA ASP A 178 6.74 -23.48 7.87
C ASP A 178 6.81 -23.49 9.39
N ASN A 179 7.78 -22.77 9.97
CA ASN A 179 8.00 -22.72 11.41
C ASN A 179 7.53 -21.42 12.06
N TYR A 180 7.72 -20.29 11.38
CA TYR A 180 7.54 -18.94 11.93
C TYR A 180 6.50 -18.15 11.13
N TRP A 181 5.81 -17.22 11.80
CA TRP A 181 4.85 -16.33 11.14
C TRP A 181 4.76 -14.97 11.82
N PHE A 182 4.28 -13.96 11.09
CA PHE A 182 3.97 -12.64 11.61
C PHE A 182 2.83 -12.70 12.62
N GLN A 183 3.05 -12.24 13.84
CA GLN A 183 2.03 -12.30 14.90
C GLN A 183 1.01 -11.16 14.80
N LYS A 184 1.31 -10.10 14.05
CA LYS A 184 0.47 -8.91 13.92
C LYS A 184 0.06 -8.60 12.47
N GLY A 185 0.18 -9.54 11.53
CA GLY A 185 -0.14 -9.24 10.14
C GLY A 185 0.03 -10.39 9.15
N PHE A 186 0.25 -10.00 7.89
CA PHE A 186 0.43 -10.90 6.74
C PHE A 186 -0.79 -11.81 6.42
N LEU A 187 -1.99 -11.30 6.67
CA LEU A 187 -3.26 -11.96 6.33
C LEU A 187 -4.00 -11.32 5.14
N SER A 188 -3.52 -10.19 4.63
CA SER A 188 -4.08 -9.47 3.48
C SER A 188 -3.01 -9.21 2.40
N ALA A 189 -2.02 -10.08 2.34
CA ALA A 189 -0.95 -10.04 1.35
C ALA A 189 -0.46 -11.45 1.02
N GLN A 190 0.15 -11.60 -0.15
CA GLN A 190 0.92 -12.77 -0.53
C GLN A 190 2.33 -12.34 -0.91
N MET A 191 3.33 -13.14 -0.51
CA MET A 191 4.72 -12.95 -0.88
C MET A 191 5.02 -13.73 -2.16
N HIS A 192 5.51 -13.04 -3.17
CA HIS A 192 6.19 -13.65 -4.32
C HIS A 192 7.67 -13.73 -3.98
N VAL A 193 8.23 -14.95 -3.95
CA VAL A 193 9.64 -15.19 -3.67
C VAL A 193 10.30 -15.89 -4.84
N ALA A 194 11.51 -15.46 -5.19
CA ALA A 194 12.30 -16.01 -6.28
C ALA A 194 13.78 -16.06 -5.92
N ASP A 195 14.51 -17.04 -6.45
CA ASP A 195 15.96 -17.14 -6.26
C ASP A 195 16.74 -17.36 -7.57
N ARG A 196 18.06 -17.15 -7.49
CA ARG A 196 18.99 -17.32 -8.62
C ARG A 196 19.00 -18.71 -9.26
N ASN A 197 18.42 -19.73 -8.62
CA ASN A 197 18.37 -21.11 -9.12
C ASN A 197 17.11 -21.37 -9.95
N GLY A 198 16.26 -20.35 -10.12
CA GLY A 198 15.02 -20.44 -10.90
C GLY A 198 13.92 -21.15 -10.12
N GLN A 199 13.96 -21.10 -8.79
CA GLN A 199 12.87 -21.53 -7.94
C GLN A 199 11.98 -20.33 -7.63
N PHE A 200 10.67 -20.51 -7.76
CA PHE A 200 9.67 -19.47 -7.52
C PHE A 200 8.57 -20.03 -6.64
N ALA A 201 8.08 -19.22 -5.70
CA ALA A 201 6.94 -19.60 -4.86
C ALA A 201 6.07 -18.42 -4.48
N ILE A 202 4.82 -18.73 -4.14
CA ILE A 202 3.88 -17.86 -3.45
C ILE A 202 3.73 -18.36 -2.02
N ILE A 203 3.75 -17.43 -1.06
CA ILE A 203 3.46 -17.70 0.35
C ILE A 203 2.36 -16.73 0.79
N SER A 204 1.24 -17.26 1.28
CA SER A 204 0.14 -16.49 1.87
C SER A 204 -0.43 -17.24 3.07
N ALA A 205 -1.35 -16.63 3.81
CA ALA A 205 -2.03 -17.31 4.91
C ALA A 205 -2.87 -18.52 4.43
N SER A 206 -3.19 -18.61 3.13
CA SER A 206 -3.88 -19.77 2.54
C SER A 206 -2.93 -20.92 2.24
N GLY A 207 -1.61 -20.69 2.23
CA GLY A 207 -0.62 -21.74 2.09
C GLY A 207 0.62 -21.30 1.32
N THR A 208 1.38 -22.30 0.87
CA THR A 208 2.58 -22.12 0.04
C THR A 208 2.43 -22.90 -1.26
N GLN A 209 2.72 -22.27 -2.38
CA GLN A 209 2.74 -22.89 -3.69
C GLN A 209 4.09 -22.64 -4.37
N MET A 210 4.84 -23.72 -4.61
CA MET A 210 6.07 -23.67 -5.41
C MET A 210 5.74 -24.00 -6.87
N VAL A 211 6.34 -23.24 -7.79
CA VAL A 211 6.16 -23.44 -9.22
C VAL A 211 7.07 -24.58 -9.72
N GLU A 212 6.60 -25.33 -10.71
CA GLU A 212 7.40 -26.37 -11.36
C GLU A 212 8.66 -25.78 -12.00
N LYS A 213 9.78 -26.51 -11.92
CA LYS A 213 11.07 -26.02 -12.41
C LYS A 213 10.98 -25.62 -13.89
N GLY A 214 11.38 -24.38 -14.18
CA GLY A 214 11.39 -23.82 -15.53
C GLY A 214 10.07 -23.18 -15.97
N GLN A 215 9.00 -23.28 -15.18
CA GLN A 215 7.78 -22.52 -15.41
C GLN A 215 7.91 -21.10 -14.83
N PRO A 216 7.38 -20.06 -15.52
CA PRO A 216 7.33 -18.72 -14.98
C PRO A 216 6.32 -18.63 -13.83
N LEU A 217 6.48 -17.61 -12.97
CA LEU A 217 5.50 -17.25 -11.96
C LEU A 217 5.03 -15.83 -12.20
N VAL A 218 3.72 -15.60 -12.18
CA VAL A 218 3.11 -14.27 -12.19
C VAL A 218 2.20 -14.20 -10.99
N SER A 219 2.21 -13.07 -10.27
CA SER A 219 1.29 -12.81 -9.19
C SER A 219 0.76 -11.38 -9.24
N THR A 220 -0.52 -11.25 -8.91
CA THR A 220 -1.21 -9.97 -8.76
C THR A 220 -2.06 -10.04 -7.48
N ASN A 221 -3.19 -9.35 -7.43
CA ASN A 221 -3.93 -9.08 -6.19
C ASN A 221 -5.08 -10.03 -5.93
N PHE A 222 -4.88 -11.29 -6.28
CA PHE A 222 -5.75 -12.40 -5.93
C PHE A 222 -4.91 -13.47 -5.24
N ASP A 223 -5.51 -14.19 -4.30
CA ASP A 223 -4.86 -15.23 -3.52
C ASP A 223 -4.65 -16.49 -4.37
N ILE A 224 -3.40 -16.68 -4.81
CA ILE A 224 -3.03 -17.84 -5.64
C ILE A 224 -3.20 -19.14 -4.85
N CYS A 225 -2.75 -19.17 -3.58
CA CYS A 225 -2.84 -20.35 -2.74
C CYS A 225 -4.29 -20.69 -2.35
N GLY A 226 -5.16 -19.67 -2.26
CA GLY A 226 -6.60 -19.81 -2.03
C GLY A 226 -7.40 -20.24 -3.26
N ASN A 227 -6.77 -20.37 -4.43
CA ASN A 227 -7.42 -20.62 -5.72
C ASN A 227 -8.45 -19.55 -6.12
N GLU A 228 -8.19 -18.28 -5.78
CA GLU A 228 -9.00 -17.18 -6.27
C GLU A 228 -8.91 -17.04 -7.81
N ASP A 229 -9.96 -16.51 -8.41
CA ASP A 229 -10.02 -16.37 -9.86
C ASP A 229 -9.06 -15.29 -10.38
N SER A 230 -8.07 -15.73 -11.14
CA SER A 230 -7.10 -14.86 -11.83
C SER A 230 -7.74 -13.85 -12.81
N SER A 231 -8.97 -14.09 -13.27
CA SER A 231 -9.70 -13.18 -14.16
C SER A 231 -10.04 -11.83 -13.50
N SER A 232 -9.92 -11.75 -12.18
CA SER A 232 -10.09 -10.52 -11.39
C SER A 232 -9.08 -9.43 -11.75
N CYS A 233 -7.92 -9.77 -12.31
CA CYS A 233 -6.88 -8.82 -12.67
C CYS A 233 -6.51 -8.90 -14.15
N TRP A 234 -6.75 -7.83 -14.91
CA TRP A 234 -6.42 -7.75 -16.34
C TRP A 234 -4.92 -7.84 -16.65
N ARG A 235 -4.06 -7.52 -15.67
CA ARG A 235 -2.59 -7.54 -15.81
C ARG A 235 -2.01 -8.95 -15.81
N TYR A 236 -2.65 -9.85 -15.07
CA TYR A 236 -2.23 -11.25 -14.95
C TYR A 236 -2.13 -11.97 -16.31
N PRO A 237 -3.18 -11.97 -17.17
CA PRO A 237 -3.08 -12.62 -18.47
C PRO A 237 -2.05 -11.96 -19.39
N VAL A 238 -1.88 -10.63 -19.34
CA VAL A 238 -0.87 -9.91 -20.14
C VAL A 238 0.55 -10.36 -19.79
N ALA A 239 0.88 -10.38 -18.49
CA ALA A 239 2.19 -10.82 -18.01
C ALA A 239 2.45 -12.31 -18.31
N THR A 240 1.45 -13.16 -18.04
CA THR A 240 1.52 -14.61 -18.25
C THR A 240 1.73 -14.96 -19.71
N GLU A 241 0.97 -14.32 -20.61
CA GLU A 241 1.08 -14.55 -22.05
C GLU A 241 2.49 -14.20 -22.56
N LYS A 242 3.03 -13.04 -22.16
CA LYS A 242 4.35 -12.59 -22.59
C LYS A 242 5.46 -13.49 -22.09
N LEU A 243 5.47 -13.84 -20.80
CA LEU A 243 6.49 -14.76 -20.28
C LEU A 243 6.42 -16.13 -20.94
N THR A 244 5.21 -16.65 -21.18
CA THR A 244 5.04 -17.97 -21.80
C THR A 244 5.46 -17.98 -23.28
N LYS A 245 5.13 -16.94 -24.04
CA LYS A 245 5.41 -16.89 -25.49
C LYS A 245 6.80 -16.39 -25.84
N LEU A 246 7.32 -15.41 -25.09
CA LEU A 246 8.57 -14.72 -25.40
C LEU A 246 9.73 -15.20 -24.53
N GLY A 247 9.45 -15.87 -23.41
CA GLY A 247 10.43 -16.20 -22.39
C GLY A 247 10.88 -14.99 -21.58
N ALA A 248 11.56 -15.24 -20.47
CA ALA A 248 12.17 -14.18 -19.67
C ALA A 248 13.33 -13.52 -20.42
N SER A 249 13.43 -12.21 -20.34
CA SER A 249 14.55 -11.39 -20.82
C SER A 249 14.35 -9.96 -20.32
N LEU A 250 15.38 -9.12 -20.28
CA LEU A 250 15.21 -7.70 -19.94
C LEU A 250 14.12 -7.03 -20.80
N SER A 251 14.08 -7.29 -22.11
CA SER A 251 13.07 -6.73 -23.01
C SER A 251 11.65 -7.23 -22.70
N THR A 252 11.49 -8.51 -22.38
CA THR A 252 10.18 -9.06 -21.99
C THR A 252 9.73 -8.41 -20.68
N MET A 253 10.63 -8.30 -19.71
CA MET A 253 10.31 -7.75 -18.39
C MET A 253 9.91 -6.27 -18.49
N LEU A 254 10.65 -5.47 -19.26
CA LEU A 254 10.31 -4.07 -19.55
C LEU A 254 8.94 -3.94 -20.24
N SER A 255 8.67 -4.77 -21.25
CA SER A 255 7.39 -4.76 -21.96
C SER A 255 6.22 -5.11 -21.03
N ILE A 256 6.39 -6.08 -20.13
CA ILE A 256 5.36 -6.40 -19.13
C ILE A 256 5.15 -5.21 -18.21
N CYS A 257 6.20 -4.66 -17.59
CA CYS A 257 6.07 -3.49 -16.71
C CYS A 257 5.33 -2.32 -17.39
N GLN A 258 5.63 -2.04 -18.66
CA GLN A 258 4.98 -0.96 -19.40
C GLN A 258 3.50 -1.24 -19.68
N GLU A 259 3.18 -2.46 -20.10
CA GLU A 259 1.81 -2.83 -20.50
C GLU A 259 0.90 -3.12 -19.30
N THR A 260 1.47 -3.48 -18.15
CA THR A 260 0.72 -3.67 -16.90
C THR A 260 0.76 -2.46 -15.98
N ALA A 261 1.33 -1.33 -16.42
CA ALA A 261 1.34 -0.10 -15.63
C ALA A 261 -0.07 0.48 -15.46
N GLN A 262 -0.42 0.84 -14.23
CA GLN A 262 -1.71 1.42 -13.87
C GLN A 262 -1.63 2.96 -13.82
N ASN A 263 -2.70 3.62 -14.26
CA ASN A 263 -2.89 5.06 -14.12
C ASN A 263 -4.39 5.39 -14.18
N ASN A 264 -5.14 4.99 -13.16
CA ASN A 264 -6.58 5.20 -13.08
C ASN A 264 -7.04 5.50 -11.64
N ASN A 265 -8.08 6.33 -11.50
CA ASN A 265 -8.73 6.62 -10.22
C ASN A 265 -7.80 7.06 -9.07
N GLY A 266 -6.72 7.79 -9.38
CA GLY A 266 -5.74 8.22 -8.37
C GLY A 266 -4.77 7.12 -7.92
N ILE A 267 -4.82 5.94 -8.55
CA ILE A 267 -3.84 4.87 -8.41
C ILE A 267 -2.91 4.89 -9.62
N VAL A 268 -1.62 4.83 -9.36
CA VAL A 268 -0.57 4.83 -10.38
C VAL A 268 0.47 3.76 -10.08
N THR A 269 1.11 3.22 -11.12
CA THR A 269 2.40 2.53 -10.95
C THR A 269 3.45 3.55 -10.54
N MET A 270 3.78 3.57 -9.26
CA MET A 270 4.69 4.56 -8.67
C MET A 270 6.13 4.30 -9.07
N TYR A 271 6.53 3.03 -9.06
CA TYR A 271 7.79 2.57 -9.58
C TYR A 271 7.67 1.17 -10.15
N SER A 272 8.69 0.81 -10.90
CA SER A 272 8.95 -0.57 -11.29
C SER A 272 10.42 -0.87 -11.05
N ASN A 273 10.71 -2.14 -10.80
CA ASN A 273 12.07 -2.63 -10.87
C ASN A 273 12.17 -3.97 -11.56
N ILE A 274 13.30 -4.20 -12.20
CA ILE A 274 13.65 -5.45 -12.86
C ILE A 274 14.99 -5.89 -12.30
N GLN A 275 15.12 -7.17 -12.00
CA GLN A 275 16.27 -7.77 -11.38
C GLN A 275 16.69 -8.98 -12.19
N ASN A 276 17.97 -9.07 -12.51
CA ASN A 276 18.58 -10.32 -12.94
C ASN A 276 19.21 -10.97 -11.71
N LEU A 277 18.53 -11.98 -11.16
CA LEU A 277 18.94 -12.68 -9.94
C LEU A 277 20.24 -13.48 -10.13
N THR A 278 20.58 -13.81 -11.37
CA THR A 278 21.82 -14.54 -11.69
C THR A 278 23.05 -13.64 -11.68
N THR A 279 22.92 -12.41 -12.20
CA THR A 279 24.04 -11.45 -12.35
C THR A 279 24.07 -10.36 -11.27
N GLY A 280 22.95 -10.15 -10.58
CA GLY A 280 22.76 -9.06 -9.61
C GLY A 280 22.50 -7.70 -10.25
N GLU A 281 22.25 -7.64 -11.57
CA GLU A 281 21.87 -6.41 -12.26
C GLU A 281 20.44 -5.99 -11.90
N ILE A 282 20.22 -4.69 -11.76
CA ILE A 282 18.95 -4.10 -11.35
C ILE A 282 18.66 -2.88 -12.23
N TRP A 283 17.41 -2.75 -12.65
CA TRP A 283 16.89 -1.57 -13.34
C TRP A 283 15.75 -0.97 -12.53
N PHE A 284 15.84 0.33 -12.28
CA PHE A 284 14.80 1.11 -11.59
C PHE A 284 14.23 2.17 -12.52
N PHE A 285 12.92 2.36 -12.46
CA PHE A 285 12.22 3.45 -13.14
C PHE A 285 10.96 3.81 -12.37
N SER A 286 10.49 5.05 -12.54
CA SER A 286 9.37 5.60 -11.75
C SER A 286 8.57 6.63 -12.53
N ILE A 287 7.30 6.79 -12.16
CA ILE A 287 6.44 7.87 -12.66
C ILE A 287 6.97 9.26 -12.34
N HIS A 288 7.83 9.40 -11.33
CA HIS A 288 8.46 10.69 -10.99
C HIS A 288 9.50 11.12 -12.01
N ASP A 289 10.13 10.16 -12.68
CA ASP A 289 11.18 10.34 -13.68
C ASP A 289 10.88 9.47 -14.94
N PRO A 290 9.77 9.70 -15.66
CA PRO A 290 9.17 8.74 -16.61
C PRO A 290 10.02 8.44 -17.86
N ASN A 291 11.12 9.16 -18.06
CA ASN A 291 12.05 8.97 -19.17
C ASN A 291 13.42 8.44 -18.71
N ILE A 292 13.54 8.04 -17.44
CA ILE A 292 14.80 7.60 -16.85
C ILE A 292 14.65 6.16 -16.38
N ILE A 293 15.45 5.29 -16.99
CA ILE A 293 15.73 3.95 -16.48
C ILE A 293 17.16 3.98 -15.97
N ILE A 294 17.35 3.81 -14.65
CA ILE A 294 18.68 3.68 -14.07
C ILE A 294 19.01 2.20 -13.92
N ASN A 295 20.10 1.78 -14.56
CA ASN A 295 20.69 0.47 -14.35
C ASN A 295 21.80 0.53 -13.29
N THR A 296 21.89 -0.50 -12.45
CA THR A 296 22.94 -0.66 -11.44
C THR A 296 23.18 -2.15 -11.20
N ASN A 297 24.13 -2.47 -10.32
CA ASN A 297 24.30 -3.83 -9.79
C ASN A 297 24.19 -3.80 -8.26
N ILE A 298 23.70 -4.87 -7.63
CA ILE A 298 23.60 -4.95 -6.17
C ILE A 298 24.95 -4.74 -5.48
N ASN A 299 26.05 -5.26 -6.05
CA ASN A 299 27.38 -5.06 -5.50
C ASN A 299 27.81 -3.58 -5.56
N GLU A 300 27.44 -2.87 -6.63
CA GLU A 300 27.66 -1.43 -6.75
C GLU A 300 26.86 -0.64 -5.71
N LEU A 301 25.63 -1.05 -5.41
CA LEU A 301 24.81 -0.43 -4.37
C LEU A 301 25.47 -0.63 -3.00
N LEU A 302 25.80 -1.88 -2.66
CA LEU A 302 26.38 -2.24 -1.36
C LEU A 302 27.73 -1.58 -1.11
N ALA A 303 28.57 -1.44 -2.15
CA ALA A 303 29.85 -0.74 -2.07
C ALA A 303 29.73 0.74 -1.64
N LYS A 304 28.54 1.34 -1.77
CA LYS A 304 28.27 2.73 -1.34
C LYS A 304 27.95 2.85 0.15
N GLY A 305 27.90 1.74 0.88
CA GLY A 305 27.59 1.72 2.30
C GLY A 305 26.09 1.88 2.60
N ARG A 306 25.76 2.06 3.88
CA ARG A 306 24.38 2.28 4.35
C ARG A 306 23.87 3.60 3.78
N LYS A 307 22.89 3.54 2.88
CA LYS A 307 22.34 4.73 2.23
C LYS A 307 20.95 4.45 1.66
N SER A 308 20.14 5.50 1.58
CA SER A 308 18.83 5.46 0.94
C SER A 308 18.76 6.45 -0.22
N TYR A 309 17.97 6.10 -1.22
CA TYR A 309 17.75 6.87 -2.44
C TYR A 309 16.24 6.99 -2.67
N THR A 310 15.78 8.12 -3.18
CA THR A 310 14.37 8.32 -3.52
C THR A 310 14.13 8.01 -5.00
N PHE A 311 13.01 7.38 -5.32
CA PHE A 311 12.56 7.19 -6.71
C PHE A 311 12.23 8.53 -7.41
N SER A 312 12.07 9.62 -6.66
CA SER A 312 11.90 10.97 -7.22
C SER A 312 13.20 11.63 -7.71
N ASN A 313 14.34 10.96 -7.52
CA ASN A 313 15.64 11.39 -8.03
C ASN A 313 16.54 10.17 -8.26
N LEU A 314 16.18 9.33 -9.24
CA LEU A 314 16.91 8.08 -9.48
C LEU A 314 18.35 8.32 -9.94
N LYS A 315 18.67 9.45 -10.58
CA LYS A 315 20.04 9.81 -11.00
C LYS A 315 21.03 9.82 -9.84
N SER A 316 20.56 10.10 -8.63
CA SER A 316 21.37 10.06 -7.40
C SER A 316 21.96 8.69 -7.07
N LEU A 317 21.47 7.62 -7.70
CA LEU A 317 22.07 6.29 -7.64
C LEU A 317 23.42 6.24 -8.36
N LYS A 318 23.72 7.11 -9.32
CA LYS A 318 25.00 7.15 -10.04
C LYS A 318 25.80 8.41 -9.74
N GLU A 319 25.12 9.51 -9.48
CA GLU A 319 25.72 10.83 -9.27
C GLU A 319 25.73 11.19 -7.78
N ALA A 320 26.81 11.79 -7.30
CA ALA A 320 26.84 12.32 -5.95
C ALA A 320 25.94 13.56 -5.88
N ASN A 321 24.83 13.47 -5.14
CA ASN A 321 24.05 14.66 -4.80
C ASN A 321 24.80 15.49 -3.75
N GLU A 322 24.92 16.79 -3.98
CA GLU A 322 25.24 17.74 -2.93
C GLU A 322 24.11 17.70 -1.89
N ARG A 323 24.39 17.07 -0.75
CA ARG A 323 23.44 17.08 0.37
C ARG A 323 23.36 18.52 0.87
N LYS A 324 22.23 19.18 0.67
CA LYS A 324 22.02 20.53 1.23
C LYS A 324 22.15 20.43 2.75
N GLU A 325 23.05 21.22 3.33
CA GLU A 325 23.23 21.26 4.77
C GLU A 325 21.92 21.59 5.49
N ARG A 326 21.71 20.96 6.64
CA ARG A 326 20.57 21.23 7.52
C ARG A 326 20.69 22.67 8.04
N LYS A 327 20.03 23.62 7.38
CA LYS A 327 19.79 24.93 7.97
C LYS A 327 18.70 24.79 9.03
N GLU A 328 19.03 25.16 10.27
CA GLU A 328 18.04 25.34 11.32
C GLU A 328 16.94 26.29 10.83
N SER A 329 15.69 25.89 11.06
CA SER A 329 14.54 26.70 10.68
C SER A 329 14.35 27.79 11.72
N THR A 330 14.56 29.05 11.33
CA THR A 330 14.15 30.20 12.14
C THR A 330 12.69 30.55 11.82
N PRO A 331 11.81 30.66 12.83
CA PRO A 331 10.42 31.03 12.58
C PRO A 331 10.32 32.43 11.97
N VAL A 332 9.38 32.60 11.04
CA VAL A 332 9.08 33.88 10.37
C VAL A 332 7.67 34.30 10.74
N GLU A 333 7.47 35.55 11.14
CA GLU A 333 6.13 36.05 11.41
C GLU A 333 5.31 36.18 10.11
N LEU A 334 4.09 35.61 10.10
CA LEU A 334 3.15 35.72 8.98
C LEU A 334 1.89 36.44 9.44
N GLU A 335 1.46 37.43 8.66
CA GLU A 335 0.17 38.10 8.84
C GLU A 335 -0.98 37.07 8.91
N PRO A 336 -1.90 37.16 9.88
CA PRO A 336 -3.00 36.19 10.05
C PRO A 336 -3.80 35.94 8.76
N ASN A 337 -4.01 36.98 7.97
CA ASN A 337 -4.75 36.94 6.70
C ASN A 337 -4.09 35.99 5.68
N LYS A 338 -2.76 35.86 5.74
CA LYS A 338 -1.99 34.96 4.87
C LYS A 338 -2.08 33.49 5.30
N LEU A 339 -2.51 33.20 6.53
CA LEU A 339 -2.68 31.81 6.99
C LEU A 339 -4.00 31.20 6.47
N ASN A 340 -5.02 32.03 6.27
CA ASN A 340 -6.35 31.60 5.83
C ASN A 340 -6.33 30.82 4.50
N LYS A 341 -5.38 31.10 3.60
CA LYS A 341 -5.28 30.40 2.30
C LYS A 341 -4.88 28.92 2.42
N TYR A 342 -4.34 28.50 3.57
CA TYR A 342 -3.88 27.14 3.84
C TYR A 342 -4.90 26.28 4.58
N LEU A 343 -5.92 26.91 5.16
CA LEU A 343 -6.98 26.22 5.89
C LEU A 343 -7.77 25.28 4.97
N GLY A 344 -8.22 24.17 5.53
CA GLY A 344 -9.06 23.20 4.84
C GLY A 344 -8.75 21.76 5.23
N THR A 345 -9.47 20.85 4.59
CA THR A 345 -9.19 19.42 4.64
C THR A 345 -8.39 19.03 3.41
N TYR A 346 -7.34 18.26 3.62
CA TYR A 346 -6.49 17.69 2.59
C TYR A 346 -6.61 16.17 2.66
N THR A 347 -6.78 15.50 1.53
CA THR A 347 -6.98 14.06 1.47
C THR A 347 -5.84 13.38 0.73
N ASN A 348 -5.44 12.23 1.25
CA ASN A 348 -4.62 11.25 0.56
C ASN A 348 -5.22 9.87 0.82
N MET A 349 -5.26 9.01 -0.19
CA MET A 349 -5.95 7.72 -0.09
C MET A 349 -5.32 6.76 0.92
N MET A 350 -4.01 6.87 1.18
CA MET A 350 -3.29 6.03 2.15
C MET A 350 -3.21 6.67 3.54
N VAL A 351 -3.04 8.00 3.61
CA VAL A 351 -2.83 8.73 4.87
C VAL A 351 -4.16 9.17 5.52
N GLY A 352 -5.23 9.23 4.73
CA GLY A 352 -6.55 9.70 5.17
C GLY A 352 -6.69 11.22 5.10
N GLU A 353 -7.56 11.75 5.95
CA GLU A 353 -7.84 13.18 6.05
C GLU A 353 -6.82 13.91 6.93
N ILE A 354 -6.29 15.01 6.42
CA ILE A 354 -5.42 15.94 7.11
C ILE A 354 -6.15 17.27 7.19
N LYS A 355 -6.42 17.73 8.40
CA LYS A 355 -7.08 19.01 8.63
C LYS A 355 -6.05 20.06 9.02
N ILE A 356 -6.09 21.19 8.32
CA ILE A 356 -5.33 22.40 8.66
C ILE A 356 -6.30 23.43 9.22
N SER A 357 -6.14 23.76 10.49
CA SER A 357 -6.97 24.74 11.22
C SER A 357 -6.12 25.88 11.79
N LEU A 358 -6.76 27.02 12.02
CA LEU A 358 -6.13 28.14 12.72
C LEU A 358 -6.14 27.86 14.23
N HIS A 359 -5.03 28.18 14.90
CA HIS A 359 -4.87 28.17 16.35
C HIS A 359 -4.22 29.49 16.80
N GLU A 360 -4.30 29.83 18.09
CA GLU A 360 -3.82 31.11 18.64
C GLU A 360 -2.39 31.50 18.23
N ASN A 361 -1.51 30.51 18.00
CA ASN A 361 -0.09 30.69 17.71
C ASN A 361 0.34 30.22 16.31
N GLY A 362 -0.61 29.98 15.39
CA GLY A 362 -0.29 29.57 14.02
C GLY A 362 -1.28 28.57 13.43
N LEU A 363 -0.78 27.63 12.62
CA LEU A 363 -1.58 26.56 12.05
C LEU A 363 -1.47 25.30 12.90
N GLN A 364 -2.57 24.58 13.05
CA GLN A 364 -2.58 23.22 13.59
C GLN A 364 -2.75 22.23 12.44
N PHE A 365 -1.88 21.23 12.41
CA PHE A 365 -1.96 20.06 11.55
C PHE A 365 -2.60 18.93 12.34
N SER A 366 -3.69 18.35 11.85
CA SER A 366 -4.35 17.21 12.46
C SER A 366 -4.48 16.07 11.45
N SER A 367 -4.03 14.87 11.80
CA SER A 367 -4.11 13.66 10.99
C SER A 367 -4.62 12.49 11.85
N PRO A 368 -4.89 11.31 11.26
CA PRO A 368 -5.25 10.11 12.04
C PRO A 368 -4.17 9.69 13.05
N PHE A 369 -2.94 10.17 12.88
CA PHE A 369 -1.79 9.82 13.72
C PHE A 369 -1.54 10.82 14.87
N GLY A 370 -2.22 11.96 14.87
CA GLY A 370 -2.03 12.97 15.92
C GLY A 370 -2.33 14.39 15.47
N SER A 371 -2.04 15.36 16.33
CA SER A 371 -2.17 16.78 16.01
C SER A 371 -0.97 17.55 16.51
N GLU A 372 -0.42 18.41 15.65
CA GLU A 372 0.83 19.12 15.89
C GLU A 372 0.71 20.59 15.48
N MET A 373 1.47 21.45 16.14
CA MET A 373 1.54 22.87 15.81
C MET A 373 2.57 23.11 14.69
N LEU A 374 2.14 23.79 13.63
CA LEU A 374 2.97 24.19 12.50
C LEU A 374 3.47 25.61 12.68
N TYR A 375 4.79 25.78 12.55
CA TYR A 375 5.43 27.08 12.64
C TYR A 375 5.89 27.53 11.26
N PRO A 376 5.59 28.78 10.87
CA PRO A 376 6.00 29.31 9.57
C PRO A 376 7.53 29.41 9.46
N GLN A 377 8.06 28.89 8.35
CA GLN A 377 9.47 29.05 7.96
C GLN A 377 9.61 29.98 6.75
N THR A 378 8.69 29.91 5.81
CA THR A 378 8.56 30.82 4.67
C THR A 378 7.08 31.15 4.49
N GLU A 379 6.71 31.87 3.42
CA GLU A 379 5.30 32.11 3.14
C GLU A 379 4.49 30.81 2.99
N ASN A 380 5.07 29.76 2.38
CA ASN A 380 4.37 28.52 2.04
C ASN A 380 4.98 27.25 2.66
N THR A 381 6.04 27.37 3.45
CA THR A 381 6.69 26.26 4.15
C THR A 381 6.56 26.44 5.65
N PHE A 382 6.15 25.37 6.32
CA PHE A 382 6.00 25.27 7.76
C PHE A 382 6.83 24.11 8.29
N TYR A 383 7.14 24.11 9.59
CA TYR A 383 7.91 23.04 10.24
C TYR A 383 7.32 22.69 11.61
N LEU A 384 7.64 21.48 12.07
CA LEU A 384 7.36 21.03 13.44
C LEU A 384 8.62 21.19 14.29
N PRO A 385 8.57 21.87 15.45
CA PRO A 385 9.74 22.08 16.31
C PRO A 385 10.34 20.75 16.77
N ASN A 386 11.67 20.70 16.90
CA ASN A 386 12.42 19.52 17.38
C ASN A 386 12.26 18.25 16.51
N THR A 387 11.74 18.38 15.29
CA THR A 387 11.66 17.29 14.31
C THR A 387 12.40 17.65 13.03
N SER A 388 12.51 16.70 12.10
CA SER A 388 12.93 16.96 10.72
C SER A 388 11.76 17.24 9.77
N ILE A 389 10.54 17.32 10.31
CA ILE A 389 9.32 17.38 9.52
C ILE A 389 9.08 18.81 9.04
N ARG A 390 8.75 18.91 7.74
CA ARG A 390 8.31 20.13 7.07
C ARG A 390 7.05 19.88 6.27
N ILE A 391 6.24 20.91 6.19
CA ILE A 391 4.99 20.94 5.46
C ILE A 391 5.07 22.06 4.42
N GLU A 392 4.97 21.72 3.14
CA GLU A 392 4.94 22.69 2.04
C GLU A 392 3.56 22.75 1.43
N PHE A 393 2.98 23.95 1.34
CA PHE A 393 1.78 24.19 0.58
C PHE A 393 2.16 24.64 -0.83
N VAL A 394 1.75 23.85 -1.82
CA VAL A 394 2.08 24.10 -3.23
C VAL A 394 0.83 23.95 -4.09
N GLU A 395 0.87 24.56 -5.27
CA GLU A 395 -0.15 24.36 -6.29
C GLU A 395 0.37 23.32 -7.29
N ASP A 396 -0.47 22.35 -7.61
CA ASP A 396 -0.14 21.32 -8.57
C ASP A 396 -0.25 21.89 -9.99
N SER A 397 0.88 22.09 -10.66
CA SER A 397 0.92 22.72 -12.00
C SER A 397 0.08 22.04 -13.09
N LYS A 398 -0.26 20.75 -12.95
CA LYS A 398 -1.05 20.02 -13.94
C LYS A 398 -2.54 20.19 -13.70
N SER A 399 -2.96 20.17 -12.44
CA SER A 399 -4.38 20.18 -12.05
C SER A 399 -4.87 21.52 -11.50
N ASN A 400 -3.97 22.47 -11.25
CA ASN A 400 -4.21 23.72 -10.49
C ASN A 400 -4.86 23.47 -9.11
N ARG A 401 -4.75 22.25 -8.58
CA ARG A 401 -5.25 21.90 -7.25
C ARG A 401 -4.22 22.29 -6.21
N LYS A 402 -4.68 22.83 -5.09
CA LYS A 402 -3.80 23.04 -3.94
C LYS A 402 -3.48 21.69 -3.30
N LYS A 403 -2.22 21.50 -2.95
CA LYS A 403 -1.76 20.33 -2.22
C LYS A 403 -0.80 20.71 -1.11
N LEU A 404 -0.79 19.87 -0.09
CA LEU A 404 0.18 19.84 0.99
C LEU A 404 1.20 18.75 0.67
N ARG A 405 2.48 19.03 0.83
CA ARG A 405 3.56 18.04 0.80
C ARG A 405 4.12 17.88 2.21
N TYR A 406 4.18 16.64 2.66
CA TYR A 406 4.86 16.26 3.89
C TYR A 406 6.28 15.83 3.56
N ILE A 407 7.26 16.40 4.25
CA ILE A 407 8.68 16.17 4.05
C ILE A 407 9.29 15.76 5.38
N GLU A 408 9.95 14.61 5.43
CA GLU A 408 10.67 14.08 6.59
C GLU A 408 12.14 13.87 6.22
N ASP A 409 13.07 14.30 7.08
CA ASP A 409 14.51 14.15 6.83
C ASP A 409 14.97 14.62 5.44
N TRP A 410 14.34 15.70 4.94
CA TRP A 410 14.56 16.26 3.60
C TRP A 410 14.11 15.40 2.44
N TYR A 411 13.51 14.25 2.71
CA TYR A 411 12.80 13.47 1.74
C TYR A 411 11.34 13.89 1.71
N TRP A 412 10.84 14.09 0.50
CA TRP A 412 9.40 14.08 0.30
C TRP A 412 8.87 12.71 0.74
N SER A 413 7.84 12.69 1.58
CA SER A 413 7.21 11.46 2.09
C SER A 413 5.86 11.21 1.44
N PHE A 414 4.98 12.23 1.40
CA PHE A 414 3.71 12.12 0.69
C PHE A 414 3.13 13.49 0.31
N SER A 415 2.06 13.47 -0.48
CA SER A 415 1.23 14.63 -0.82
C SER A 415 -0.24 14.35 -0.54
N ALA A 416 -0.96 15.38 -0.08
CA ALA A 416 -2.39 15.36 0.13
C ALA A 416 -3.03 16.55 -0.58
N TRP A 417 -4.16 16.35 -1.24
CA TRP A 417 -4.83 17.36 -2.04
C TRP A 417 -5.94 18.02 -1.26
N ARG A 418 -6.09 19.33 -1.40
CA ARG A 418 -7.17 20.04 -0.73
C ARG A 418 -8.51 19.60 -1.31
N ASP A 419 -9.46 19.32 -0.43
CA ASP A 419 -10.86 19.14 -0.77
C ASP A 419 -11.45 20.53 -0.97
N ASP A 420 -11.31 21.04 -2.19
CA ASP A 420 -11.96 22.29 -2.56
C ASP A 420 -13.47 22.02 -2.60
N LEU A 421 -14.25 22.76 -1.80
CA LEU A 421 -15.73 22.67 -1.78
C LEU A 421 -16.38 22.98 -3.14
N ASP A 422 -15.62 23.49 -4.10
CA ASP A 422 -16.13 24.11 -5.34
C ASP A 422 -16.08 23.21 -6.59
N ASN A 423 -15.71 21.93 -6.46
CA ASN A 423 -15.67 20.97 -7.60
C ASN A 423 -16.61 19.74 -7.41
N LYS A 424 -17.73 19.90 -6.70
CA LYS A 424 -18.84 18.93 -6.70
C LYS A 424 -20.03 19.42 -7.51
#